data_AF-A0A0B8NY90-F1
#
_entry.id   AF-A0A0B8NY90-F1
#
_cell.length_a   1.000
_cell.length_b   1.000
_cell.length_c   1.000
_cell.angle_alpha   90.00
_cell.angle_beta   90.00
_cell.angle_gamma   90.00
#
_symmetry.space_group_name_H-M   'P 1'
#
loop_
_entity.id
_entity.type
_entity.pdbx_description
1 polymer ?
#
loop_
_entity_poly.entity_id
_entity_poly.type
_entity_poly.pdbx_seq_one_letter_code
_entity_poly.pdbx_strand_id
1 'polypeptide(L)'
;MSEAFPLLLNSGRTRDHWHTMTRTGLSARLAEHQAEPFVLIHPQTAKEYGVKFNQIVAVSNQQGKCLVRAQISLEMMPKQLFIPIHWNESTAKQSKPCSLIIPNSDEFSGQPEFKHTPVTLEPVMHQSSALFFTRIPIELDECDYWARQKIEKGYLYRIESKLAPYELSQVLKSKLSEKGLIVSYEGDEEYRYQNVVDERINQAVYVQTLNREFDVESMKSEFNKYLVATESV
;
A
#
# COMPACT_ATOMS: atom_id res chain seq x y z
N MET A 1 3.20 28.83 0.48
CA MET A 1 1.83 28.32 0.68
C MET A 1 0.86 29.17 -0.09
N SER A 2 -0.25 28.62 -0.55
CA SER A 2 -1.35 29.35 -1.18
C SER A 2 -2.68 28.82 -0.66
N GLU A 3 -3.79 29.48 -0.99
CA GLU A 3 -5.13 28.97 -0.68
C GLU A 3 -5.37 27.57 -1.25
N ALA A 4 -4.76 27.26 -2.41
CA ALA A 4 -4.84 25.94 -3.05
C ALA A 4 -3.99 24.86 -2.35
N PHE A 5 -2.90 25.24 -1.67
CA PHE A 5 -1.98 24.31 -0.97
C PHE A 5 -1.71 24.80 0.46
N PRO A 6 -2.70 24.68 1.36
CA PRO A 6 -2.66 25.27 2.70
C PRO A 6 -1.97 24.38 3.75
N LEU A 7 -1.58 23.15 3.41
CA LEU A 7 -0.89 22.23 4.32
C LEU A 7 0.61 22.23 4.05
N LEU A 8 1.41 21.99 5.09
CA LEU A 8 2.86 21.84 4.97
C LEU A 8 3.26 20.38 5.16
N LEU A 9 3.86 19.80 4.11
CA LEU A 9 4.45 18.48 4.14
C LEU A 9 5.91 18.56 4.57
N ASN A 10 6.22 17.86 5.66
CA ASN A 10 7.55 17.46 6.04
C ASN A 10 7.81 16.02 5.56
N SER A 11 9.03 15.72 5.12
CA SER A 11 9.44 14.38 4.70
C SER A 11 10.52 13.83 5.60
N GLY A 12 10.56 12.52 5.82
CA GLY A 12 11.61 11.94 6.66
C GLY A 12 11.82 10.46 6.43
N ARG A 13 12.31 9.79 7.46
CA ARG A 13 12.66 8.37 7.43
C ARG A 13 12.00 7.66 8.59
N THR A 14 11.65 6.39 8.38
CA THR A 14 11.32 5.46 9.46
C THR A 14 12.56 4.69 9.89
N ARG A 15 12.48 4.08 11.07
CA ARG A 15 13.57 3.30 11.68
C ARG A 15 14.01 2.12 10.82
N ASP A 16 13.06 1.40 10.23
CA ASP A 16 13.31 0.09 9.62
C ASP A 16 13.66 0.14 8.13
N HIS A 17 13.65 1.32 7.51
CA HIS A 17 13.89 1.47 6.07
C HIS A 17 15.06 2.40 5.73
N TRP A 18 15.82 1.97 4.73
CA TRP A 18 16.99 2.69 4.23
C TRP A 18 16.72 3.26 2.84
N HIS A 19 16.73 4.59 2.71
CA HIS A 19 16.46 5.33 1.48
C HIS A 19 15.27 4.74 0.70
N THR A 20 15.44 4.41 -0.58
CA THR A 20 14.38 3.94 -1.48
C THR A 20 14.10 2.44 -1.37
N MET A 21 14.46 1.81 -0.25
CA MET A 21 14.28 0.39 0.04
C MET A 21 14.98 -0.59 -0.91
N THR A 22 15.95 -0.15 -1.71
CA THR A 22 16.71 -1.03 -2.63
C THR A 22 17.43 -2.18 -1.90
N ARG A 23 17.71 -2.03 -0.60
CA ARG A 23 18.22 -3.09 0.27
C ARG A 23 17.20 -3.54 1.31
N THR A 24 16.65 -2.62 2.11
CA THR A 24 15.76 -2.98 3.22
C THR A 24 14.40 -3.52 2.76
N GLY A 25 13.95 -3.17 1.57
CA GLY A 25 12.72 -3.71 0.97
C GLY A 25 12.83 -5.18 0.54
N LEU A 26 14.04 -5.74 0.51
CA LEU A 26 14.28 -7.16 0.26
C LEU A 26 14.22 -8.02 1.54
N SER A 27 14.11 -7.39 2.71
CA SER A 27 14.07 -8.09 4.00
C SER A 27 12.65 -8.20 4.52
N ALA A 28 12.11 -9.42 4.56
CA ALA A 28 10.77 -9.69 5.10
C ALA A 28 10.60 -9.12 6.51
N ARG A 29 11.56 -9.39 7.41
CA ARG A 29 11.55 -8.89 8.80
C ARG A 29 11.50 -7.37 8.92
N LEU A 30 12.14 -6.63 8.01
CA LEU A 30 12.15 -5.16 8.09
C LEU A 30 10.87 -4.56 7.53
N ALA A 31 10.23 -5.29 6.60
CA ALA A 31 8.98 -4.88 5.99
C ALA A 31 7.77 -5.11 6.91
N GLU A 32 7.89 -5.89 8.00
CA GLU A 32 6.77 -6.26 8.88
C GLU A 32 6.12 -5.06 9.59
N HIS A 33 6.90 -4.13 10.14
CA HIS A 33 6.35 -3.04 10.96
C HIS A 33 5.59 -1.99 10.15
N GLN A 34 5.98 -1.75 8.90
CA GLN A 34 5.35 -0.74 8.06
C GLN A 34 5.26 -1.24 6.62
N ALA A 35 4.15 -1.91 6.31
CA ALA A 35 3.93 -2.53 5.01
C ALA A 35 3.61 -1.52 3.90
N GLU A 36 3.09 -0.34 4.27
CA GLU A 36 2.50 0.61 3.32
C GLU A 36 3.02 2.04 3.52
N PRO A 37 3.09 2.83 2.44
CA PRO A 37 3.35 4.26 2.52
C PRO A 37 2.24 4.93 3.31
N PHE A 38 2.60 5.86 4.19
CA PHE A 38 1.65 6.51 5.09
C PHE A 38 1.93 8.01 5.23
N VAL A 39 0.89 8.73 5.67
CA VAL A 39 0.97 10.12 6.12
C VAL A 39 0.50 10.24 7.55
N LEU A 40 1.26 10.92 8.40
CA LEU A 40 0.80 11.32 9.73
C LEU A 40 0.00 12.62 9.62
N ILE A 41 -1.16 12.65 10.25
CA ILE A 41 -2.10 13.79 10.21
C ILE A 41 -2.60 14.07 11.63
N HIS A 42 -2.63 15.35 12.03
CA HIS A 42 -3.26 15.76 13.28
C HIS A 42 -4.78 15.51 13.24
N PRO A 43 -5.43 15.03 14.33
CA PRO A 43 -6.87 14.75 14.35
C PRO A 43 -7.77 15.90 13.88
N GLN A 44 -7.44 17.15 14.24
CA GLN A 44 -8.20 18.31 13.79
C GLN A 44 -8.13 18.49 12.27
N THR A 45 -6.94 18.36 11.69
CA THR A 45 -6.74 18.47 10.24
C THR A 45 -7.43 17.32 9.52
N ALA A 46 -7.35 16.09 10.05
CA ALA A 46 -8.07 14.96 9.48
C ALA A 46 -9.60 15.20 9.45
N LYS A 47 -10.16 15.77 10.54
CA LYS A 47 -11.57 16.15 10.61
C LYS A 47 -11.93 17.25 9.60
N GLU A 48 -11.10 18.29 9.47
CA GLU A 48 -11.30 19.38 8.51
C GLU A 48 -11.34 18.87 7.06
N TYR A 49 -10.54 17.85 6.74
CA TYR A 49 -10.44 17.26 5.40
C TYR A 49 -11.30 16.00 5.19
N GLY A 50 -12.12 15.61 6.18
CA GLY A 50 -12.96 14.42 6.10
C GLY A 50 -12.20 13.09 5.99
N VAL A 51 -10.95 13.05 6.45
CA VAL A 51 -10.07 11.88 6.38
C VAL A 51 -10.25 10.99 7.60
N LYS A 52 -10.42 9.69 7.35
CA LYS A 52 -10.50 8.66 8.41
C LYS A 52 -9.15 7.96 8.60
N PHE A 53 -8.97 7.40 9.79
CA PHE A 53 -7.85 6.51 10.06
C PHE A 53 -7.82 5.33 9.08
N ASN A 54 -6.63 4.94 8.65
CA ASN A 54 -6.36 3.87 7.68
C ASN A 54 -6.96 4.08 6.28
N GLN A 55 -7.55 5.23 5.97
CA GLN A 55 -8.05 5.52 4.62
C GLN A 55 -6.90 5.89 3.68
N ILE A 56 -6.96 5.48 2.42
CA ILE A 56 -6.06 6.02 1.39
C ILE A 56 -6.43 7.47 1.10
N VAL A 57 -5.42 8.33 1.13
CA VAL A 57 -5.54 9.74 0.81
C VAL A 57 -4.57 10.09 -0.31
N ALA A 58 -4.97 11.04 -1.14
CA ALA A 58 -4.10 11.65 -2.11
C ALA A 58 -3.54 12.96 -1.53
N VAL A 59 -2.23 13.03 -1.44
CA VAL A 59 -1.48 14.25 -1.12
C VAL A 59 -0.96 14.80 -2.43
N SER A 60 -1.26 16.05 -2.75
CA SER A 60 -0.92 16.61 -4.05
C SER A 60 -0.52 18.09 -4.00
N ASN A 61 0.22 18.50 -5.01
CA ASN A 61 0.50 19.89 -5.33
C ASN A 61 0.73 20.05 -6.85
N GLN A 62 1.31 21.17 -7.27
CA GLN A 62 1.62 21.42 -8.69
C GLN A 62 2.63 20.44 -9.30
N GLN A 63 3.48 19.79 -8.48
CA GLN A 63 4.48 18.83 -8.96
C GLN A 63 3.87 17.46 -9.26
N GLY A 64 2.83 17.07 -8.51
CA GLY A 64 2.19 15.78 -8.70
C GLY A 64 1.28 15.36 -7.56
N LYS A 65 1.07 14.05 -7.48
CA LYS A 65 0.13 13.39 -6.58
C LYS A 65 0.76 12.11 -6.02
N CYS A 66 0.56 11.89 -4.73
CA CYS A 66 1.05 10.73 -3.99
C CYS A 66 -0.10 10.09 -3.21
N LEU A 67 -0.35 8.81 -3.39
CA LEU A 67 -1.31 8.02 -2.63
C LEU A 67 -0.63 7.38 -1.42
N VAL A 68 -1.20 7.57 -0.25
CA VAL A 68 -0.64 7.10 1.03
C VAL A 68 -1.76 6.76 2.01
N ARG A 69 -1.50 5.87 2.96
CA ARG A 69 -2.45 5.53 4.02
C ARG A 69 -2.43 6.57 5.14
N ALA A 70 -3.59 7.07 5.53
CA ALA A 70 -3.71 8.05 6.60
C ALA A 70 -3.54 7.41 7.98
N GLN A 71 -2.61 7.95 8.77
CA GLN A 71 -2.44 7.65 10.18
C GLN A 71 -2.71 8.92 10.99
N ILE A 72 -3.62 8.83 11.96
CA ILE A 72 -4.04 9.98 12.75
C ILE A 72 -3.24 10.00 14.05
N SER A 73 -2.49 11.07 14.30
CA SER A 73 -1.57 11.16 15.42
C SER A 73 -1.52 12.56 16.02
N LEU A 74 -1.50 12.64 17.36
CA LEU A 74 -1.30 13.88 18.13
C LEU A 74 0.16 14.37 18.10
N GLU A 75 1.09 13.56 17.58
CA GLU A 75 2.49 13.97 17.37
C GLU A 75 2.64 15.00 16.25
N MET A 76 1.62 15.14 15.41
CA MET A 76 1.58 16.13 14.34
C MET A 76 0.96 17.44 14.82
N MET A 77 1.52 18.57 14.39
CA MET A 77 0.85 19.85 14.57
C MET A 77 -0.30 20.02 13.57
N PRO A 78 -1.37 20.76 13.90
CA PRO A 78 -2.41 21.11 12.94
C PRO A 78 -1.83 21.72 11.66
N LYS A 79 -2.38 21.31 10.50
CA LYS A 79 -1.97 21.72 9.15
C LYS A 79 -0.54 21.31 8.73
N GLN A 80 0.13 20.49 9.54
CA GLN A 80 1.39 19.85 9.17
C GLN A 80 1.17 18.36 8.88
N LEU A 81 1.89 17.85 7.89
CA LEU A 81 1.88 16.45 7.47
C LEU A 81 3.30 15.89 7.53
N PHE A 82 3.42 14.59 7.76
CA PHE A 82 4.68 13.87 7.64
C PHE A 82 4.52 12.64 6.75
N ILE A 83 5.39 12.48 5.75
CA ILE A 83 5.45 11.28 4.90
C ILE A 83 6.89 10.76 4.84
N PRO A 84 7.16 9.47 5.12
CA PRO A 84 8.49 8.91 4.93
C PRO A 84 8.83 8.71 3.45
N ILE A 85 10.08 8.97 3.07
CA ILE A 85 10.55 9.03 1.68
C ILE A 85 10.70 7.66 0.97
N HIS A 86 10.39 6.56 1.64
CA HIS A 86 10.96 5.26 1.28
C HIS A 86 10.32 4.60 0.05
N TRP A 87 9.02 4.78 -0.15
CA TRP A 87 8.28 4.14 -1.24
C TRP A 87 8.48 4.84 -2.57
N ASN A 88 8.35 4.05 -3.63
CA ASN A 88 8.49 4.46 -5.03
C ASN A 88 7.70 3.49 -5.92
N GLU A 89 7.66 3.75 -7.23
CA GLU A 89 6.86 3.00 -8.20
C GLU A 89 7.15 1.49 -8.24
N SER A 90 8.32 1.03 -7.78
CA SER A 90 8.63 -0.41 -7.70
C SER A 90 8.05 -1.09 -6.44
N THR A 91 7.71 -0.33 -5.40
CA THR A 91 7.21 -0.84 -4.12
C THR A 91 5.79 -0.41 -3.82
N ALA A 92 5.27 0.64 -4.45
CA ALA A 92 3.88 1.05 -4.35
C ALA A 92 3.47 1.96 -5.52
N LYS A 93 2.25 1.76 -6.03
CA LYS A 93 1.70 2.53 -7.15
C LYS A 93 1.33 3.94 -6.72
N GLN A 94 1.79 4.92 -7.49
CA GLN A 94 1.55 6.35 -7.24
C GLN A 94 1.91 6.78 -5.80
N SER A 95 2.86 6.10 -5.15
CA SER A 95 3.25 6.38 -3.76
C SER A 95 4.71 6.78 -3.66
N LYS A 96 5.09 7.85 -4.37
CA LYS A 96 6.44 8.42 -4.35
C LYS A 96 6.40 9.81 -3.72
N PRO A 97 6.63 9.96 -2.40
CA PRO A 97 6.53 11.25 -1.72
C PRO A 97 7.47 12.31 -2.28
N CYS A 98 8.66 11.89 -2.73
CA CYS A 98 9.63 12.79 -3.36
C CYS A 98 9.14 13.42 -4.66
N SER A 99 8.07 12.92 -5.29
CA SER A 99 7.45 13.55 -6.48
C SER A 99 6.70 14.85 -6.16
N LEU A 100 6.41 15.10 -4.88
CA LEU A 100 5.74 16.33 -4.44
C LEU A 100 6.73 17.47 -4.19
N ILE A 101 8.02 17.18 -4.06
CA ILE A 101 9.02 18.17 -3.66
C ILE A 101 9.21 19.17 -4.79
N ILE A 102 9.06 20.45 -4.44
CA ILE A 102 9.31 21.57 -5.37
C ILE A 102 10.82 21.65 -5.61
N PRO A 103 11.29 21.82 -6.86
CA PRO A 103 12.72 21.87 -7.20
C PRO A 103 13.37 23.21 -6.81
N ASN A 104 13.17 23.65 -5.57
CA ASN A 104 13.88 24.77 -4.97
C ASN A 104 15.21 24.28 -4.42
N SER A 105 16.28 25.02 -4.68
CA SER A 105 17.62 24.75 -4.15
C SER A 105 18.23 26.02 -3.58
N ASP A 106 18.99 25.88 -2.50
CA ASP A 106 19.84 26.94 -1.98
C ASP A 106 20.87 27.38 -3.04
N GLU A 107 20.99 28.70 -3.23
CA GLU A 107 21.81 29.28 -4.31
C GLU A 107 23.31 29.02 -4.15
N PHE A 108 23.79 28.85 -2.91
CA PHE A 108 25.21 28.69 -2.64
C PHE A 108 25.65 27.22 -2.66
N SER A 109 24.87 26.34 -2.02
CA SER A 109 25.21 24.92 -1.86
C SER A 109 24.57 24.01 -2.90
N GLY A 110 23.52 24.47 -3.59
CA GLY A 110 22.70 23.64 -4.48
C GLY A 110 21.82 22.63 -3.74
N GLN A 111 21.72 22.70 -2.41
CA GLN A 111 20.95 21.75 -1.62
C GLN A 111 19.43 21.99 -1.77
N PRO A 112 18.63 20.94 -2.03
CA PRO A 112 17.18 21.07 -2.22
C PRO A 112 16.38 21.23 -0.92
N GLU A 113 15.24 21.91 -1.00
CA GLU A 113 14.28 22.11 0.11
C GLU A 113 13.32 20.90 0.29
N PHE A 114 13.75 19.86 1.00
CA PHE A 114 12.94 18.64 1.18
C PHE A 114 11.92 18.66 2.34
N LYS A 115 12.02 19.64 3.25
CA LYS A 115 11.34 19.61 4.56
C LYS A 115 10.17 20.59 4.67
N HIS A 116 9.90 21.30 3.59
CA HIS A 116 8.87 22.30 3.52
C HIS A 116 8.26 22.27 2.12
N THR A 117 7.16 21.55 1.99
CA THR A 117 6.46 21.40 0.70
C THR A 117 4.98 21.71 0.89
N PRO A 118 4.48 22.83 0.35
CA PRO A 118 3.06 23.13 0.35
C PRO A 118 2.27 22.07 -0.44
N VAL A 119 1.21 21.54 0.17
CA VAL A 119 0.34 20.51 -0.41
C VAL A 119 -1.12 20.73 -0.03
N THR A 120 -2.00 19.98 -0.68
CA THR A 120 -3.37 19.71 -0.23
C THR A 120 -3.57 18.20 -0.05
N LEU A 121 -4.70 17.83 0.55
CA LEU A 121 -5.06 16.47 0.93
C LEU A 121 -6.50 16.18 0.48
N GLU A 122 -6.75 15.01 -0.09
CA GLU A 122 -8.12 14.56 -0.42
C GLU A 122 -8.29 13.07 -0.07
N PRO A 123 -9.43 12.67 0.53
CA PRO A 123 -9.74 11.26 0.73
C PRO A 123 -9.98 10.55 -0.61
N VAL A 124 -9.46 9.34 -0.77
CA VAL A 124 -9.76 8.47 -1.91
C VAL A 124 -10.88 7.51 -1.51
N MET A 125 -11.93 7.48 -2.33
CA MET A 125 -13.08 6.61 -2.13
C MET A 125 -12.86 5.31 -2.89
N HIS A 126 -12.52 4.25 -2.16
CA HIS A 126 -12.47 2.88 -2.67
C HIS A 126 -13.75 2.12 -2.23
N GLN A 127 -14.08 1.04 -2.92
CA GLN A 127 -15.20 0.16 -2.60
C GLN A 127 -14.74 -1.20 -2.08
N SER A 128 -13.55 -1.64 -2.47
CA SER A 128 -13.01 -2.95 -2.13
C SER A 128 -11.53 -2.89 -1.76
N SER A 129 -11.09 -3.88 -1.00
CA SER A 129 -9.70 -4.14 -0.68
C SER A 129 -9.33 -5.58 -1.02
N ALA A 130 -8.05 -5.80 -1.30
CA ALA A 130 -7.54 -7.13 -1.57
C ALA A 130 -6.13 -7.35 -1.04
N LEU A 131 -5.82 -8.62 -0.76
CA LEU A 131 -4.48 -9.12 -0.57
C LEU A 131 -4.11 -10.07 -1.71
N PHE A 132 -2.94 -9.86 -2.29
CA PHE A 132 -2.38 -10.76 -3.31
C PHE A 132 -1.03 -11.29 -2.84
N PHE A 133 -0.98 -12.59 -2.57
CA PHE A 133 0.24 -13.32 -2.27
C PHE A 133 0.79 -13.97 -3.54
N THR A 134 2.10 -13.85 -3.77
CA THR A 134 2.77 -14.43 -4.94
C THR A 134 4.22 -14.77 -4.62
N ARG A 135 4.77 -15.80 -5.27
CA ARG A 135 6.19 -16.19 -5.11
C ARG A 135 7.15 -15.20 -5.79
N ILE A 136 6.71 -14.59 -6.88
CA ILE A 136 7.49 -13.62 -7.68
C ILE A 136 6.74 -12.29 -7.80
N PRO A 137 7.43 -11.16 -8.03
CA PRO A 137 6.76 -9.91 -8.34
C PRO A 137 5.85 -10.04 -9.57
N ILE A 138 4.74 -9.31 -9.58
CA ILE A 138 3.77 -9.25 -10.68
C ILE A 138 3.38 -7.79 -10.90
N GLU A 139 2.92 -7.48 -12.11
CA GLU A 139 2.42 -6.17 -12.47
C GLU A 139 0.91 -6.09 -12.22
N LEU A 140 0.49 -4.99 -11.57
CA LEU A 140 -0.89 -4.74 -11.14
C LEU A 140 -1.30 -3.31 -11.53
N ASP A 141 -0.96 -2.89 -12.75
CA ASP A 141 -1.18 -1.52 -13.22
C ASP A 141 -2.66 -1.16 -13.35
N GLU A 142 -3.54 -2.15 -13.48
CA GLU A 142 -4.99 -1.93 -13.50
C GLU A 142 -5.60 -1.61 -12.12
N CYS A 143 -4.92 -1.90 -11.01
CA CYS A 143 -5.44 -1.59 -9.66
C CYS A 143 -5.24 -0.11 -9.31
N ASP A 144 -6.20 0.56 -8.65
CA ASP A 144 -6.10 1.97 -8.30
C ASP A 144 -4.92 2.28 -7.35
N TYR A 145 -4.77 1.46 -6.30
CA TYR A 145 -3.71 1.54 -5.32
C TYR A 145 -3.15 0.15 -5.04
N TRP A 146 -1.82 0.04 -4.96
CA TRP A 146 -1.18 -1.13 -4.39
C TRP A 146 0.13 -0.78 -3.68
N ALA A 147 0.44 -1.53 -2.62
CA ALA A 147 1.73 -1.51 -1.93
C ALA A 147 2.26 -2.94 -1.78
N ARG A 148 3.50 -3.15 -2.20
CA ARG A 148 4.18 -4.45 -2.21
C ARG A 148 5.13 -4.57 -1.04
N GLN A 149 4.93 -5.62 -0.26
CA GLN A 149 5.75 -6.01 0.88
C GLN A 149 6.51 -7.30 0.56
N LYS A 150 7.79 -7.39 0.93
CA LYS A 150 8.51 -8.67 0.93
C LYS A 150 8.03 -9.51 2.11
N ILE A 151 7.75 -10.80 1.86
CA ILE A 151 7.47 -11.80 2.90
C ILE A 151 8.44 -12.97 2.76
N GLU A 152 8.50 -13.85 3.76
CA GLU A 152 9.47 -14.97 3.85
C GLU A 152 9.59 -15.75 2.54
N LYS A 153 8.45 -16.19 1.97
CA LYS A 153 8.42 -17.02 0.76
C LYS A 153 7.76 -16.32 -0.45
N GLY A 154 7.93 -15.01 -0.59
CA GLY A 154 7.36 -14.30 -1.75
C GLY A 154 7.16 -12.81 -1.52
N TYR A 155 6.02 -12.32 -2.00
CA TYR A 155 5.56 -10.94 -1.89
C TYR A 155 4.08 -10.91 -1.52
N LEU A 156 3.69 -9.90 -0.76
CA LEU A 156 2.31 -9.56 -0.44
C LEU A 156 2.01 -8.18 -1.04
N TYR A 157 0.98 -8.10 -1.87
CA TYR A 157 0.42 -6.83 -2.32
C TYR A 157 -0.83 -6.52 -1.50
N ARG A 158 -0.89 -5.31 -0.97
CA ARG A 158 -2.09 -4.73 -0.38
C ARG A 158 -2.70 -3.81 -1.42
N ILE A 159 -3.96 -4.03 -1.72
CA ILE A 159 -4.65 -3.40 -2.84
C ILE A 159 -5.93 -2.76 -2.34
N GLU A 160 -6.25 -1.59 -2.87
CA GLU A 160 -7.59 -1.02 -2.77
C GLU A 160 -8.02 -0.52 -4.14
N SER A 161 -9.32 -0.62 -4.41
CA SER A 161 -9.88 -0.22 -5.70
C SER A 161 -11.25 0.43 -5.57
N LYS A 162 -11.55 1.28 -6.54
CA LYS A 162 -12.87 1.87 -6.76
C LYS A 162 -13.88 0.85 -7.28
N LEU A 163 -13.40 -0.27 -7.83
CA LEU A 163 -14.22 -1.38 -8.30
C LEU A 163 -14.96 -2.06 -7.15
N ALA A 164 -16.15 -2.58 -7.43
CA ALA A 164 -16.86 -3.42 -6.47
C ALA A 164 -16.05 -4.71 -6.17
N PRO A 165 -16.25 -5.37 -5.02
CA PRO A 165 -15.48 -6.56 -4.64
C PRO A 165 -15.46 -7.66 -5.72
N TYR A 166 -16.59 -7.92 -6.39
CA TYR A 166 -16.66 -8.89 -7.48
C TYR A 166 -15.82 -8.50 -8.69
N GLU A 167 -15.89 -7.23 -9.13
CA GLU A 167 -15.16 -6.75 -10.30
C GLU A 167 -13.65 -6.79 -10.04
N LEU A 168 -13.21 -6.33 -8.86
CA LEU A 168 -11.81 -6.44 -8.44
C LEU A 168 -11.37 -7.91 -8.37
N SER A 169 -12.23 -8.81 -7.87
CA SER A 169 -11.90 -10.23 -7.78
C SER A 169 -11.68 -10.86 -9.15
N GLN A 170 -12.46 -10.51 -10.17
CA GLN A 170 -12.25 -10.99 -11.53
C GLN A 170 -10.94 -10.45 -12.13
N VAL A 171 -10.64 -9.16 -11.91
CA VAL A 171 -9.37 -8.55 -12.34
C VAL A 171 -8.19 -9.32 -11.74
N LEU A 172 -8.18 -9.53 -10.42
CA LEU A 172 -7.06 -10.20 -9.75
C LEU A 172 -6.99 -11.69 -10.08
N LYS A 173 -8.13 -12.36 -10.28
CA LYS A 173 -8.19 -13.76 -10.75
C LYS A 173 -7.51 -13.92 -12.11
N SER A 174 -7.66 -12.93 -13.01
CA SER A 174 -7.00 -12.96 -14.32
C SER A 174 -5.47 -12.90 -14.27
N LYS A 175 -4.88 -12.51 -13.13
CA LYS A 175 -3.43 -12.47 -12.90
C LYS A 175 -2.88 -13.75 -12.27
N LEU A 176 -3.73 -14.71 -11.96
CA LEU A 176 -3.29 -16.03 -11.51
C LEU A 176 -2.63 -16.77 -12.66
N SER A 177 -1.61 -17.56 -12.33
CA SER A 177 -0.95 -18.48 -13.25
C SER A 177 -1.94 -19.51 -13.76
N GLU A 178 -1.91 -19.76 -15.07
CA GLU A 178 -2.67 -20.85 -15.71
C GLU A 178 -2.14 -22.24 -15.33
N LYS A 179 -0.89 -22.32 -14.85
CA LYS A 179 -0.31 -23.57 -14.35
C LYS A 179 -0.84 -23.87 -12.95
N GLY A 180 -1.29 -25.10 -12.73
CA GLY A 180 -1.73 -25.61 -11.42
C GLY A 180 -3.25 -25.67 -11.27
N LEU A 181 -3.69 -26.09 -10.07
CA LEU A 181 -5.10 -26.12 -9.72
C LEU A 181 -5.52 -24.77 -9.14
N ILE A 182 -6.64 -24.22 -9.61
CA ILE A 182 -7.26 -23.04 -9.00
C ILE A 182 -8.39 -23.50 -8.08
N VAL A 183 -8.25 -23.20 -6.79
CA VAL A 183 -9.30 -23.37 -5.78
C VAL A 183 -9.97 -22.02 -5.57
N SER A 184 -11.30 -21.96 -5.63
CA SER A 184 -12.06 -20.72 -5.48
C SER A 184 -13.13 -20.84 -4.39
N TYR A 185 -13.30 -19.76 -3.65
CA TYR A 185 -14.43 -19.54 -2.75
C TYR A 185 -15.05 -18.19 -3.10
N GLU A 186 -16.38 -18.18 -3.30
CA GLU A 186 -17.14 -16.98 -3.60
C GLU A 186 -18.31 -16.92 -2.62
N GLY A 187 -18.22 -16.01 -1.67
CA GLY A 187 -19.23 -15.71 -0.65
C GLY A 187 -19.83 -14.32 -0.86
N ASP A 188 -20.64 -13.88 0.10
CA ASP A 188 -21.27 -12.56 0.06
C ASP A 188 -20.22 -11.45 0.29
N GLU A 189 -19.92 -10.75 -0.80
CA GLU A 189 -18.86 -9.73 -0.93
C GLU A 189 -17.45 -10.20 -0.56
N GLU A 190 -17.20 -11.51 -0.59
CA GLU A 190 -15.91 -12.10 -0.24
C GLU A 190 -15.48 -13.12 -1.28
N TYR A 191 -14.30 -12.92 -1.85
CA TYR A 191 -13.78 -13.76 -2.92
C TYR A 191 -12.37 -14.21 -2.56
N ARG A 192 -12.11 -15.51 -2.70
CA ARG A 192 -10.79 -16.09 -2.45
C ARG A 192 -10.41 -17.00 -3.60
N TYR A 193 -9.20 -16.84 -4.10
CA TYR A 193 -8.65 -17.68 -5.16
C TYR A 193 -7.24 -18.13 -4.79
N GLN A 194 -6.96 -19.42 -4.90
CA GLN A 194 -5.64 -19.99 -4.64
C GLN A 194 -5.19 -20.78 -5.86
N ASN A 195 -4.02 -20.46 -6.38
CA ASN A 195 -3.34 -21.25 -7.39
C ASN A 195 -2.34 -22.19 -6.70
N VAL A 196 -2.55 -23.50 -6.83
CA VAL A 196 -1.75 -24.55 -6.21
C VAL A 196 -0.90 -25.26 -7.26
N VAL A 197 0.41 -25.29 -7.04
CA VAL A 197 1.40 -25.96 -7.89
C VAL A 197 2.31 -26.78 -6.99
N ASP A 198 2.54 -28.05 -7.32
CA ASP A 198 3.41 -28.97 -6.57
C ASP A 198 3.12 -28.98 -5.06
N GLU A 199 1.85 -29.14 -4.69
CA GLU A 199 1.38 -29.18 -3.29
C GLU A 199 1.69 -27.90 -2.49
N ARG A 200 1.88 -26.77 -3.17
CA ARG A 200 2.08 -25.47 -2.53
C ARG A 200 1.20 -24.42 -3.15
N ILE A 201 0.75 -23.49 -2.31
CA ILE A 201 0.11 -22.28 -2.80
C ILE A 201 1.17 -21.44 -3.53
N ASN A 202 1.03 -21.29 -4.84
CA ASN A 202 1.90 -20.44 -5.65
C ASN A 202 1.42 -18.98 -5.62
N GLN A 203 0.11 -18.77 -5.72
CA GLN A 203 -0.52 -17.46 -5.58
C GLN A 203 -1.81 -17.59 -4.76
N ALA A 204 -2.14 -16.57 -3.98
CA ALA A 204 -3.42 -16.47 -3.28
C ALA A 204 -3.95 -15.05 -3.35
N VAL A 205 -5.24 -14.91 -3.62
CA VAL A 205 -5.96 -13.65 -3.70
C VAL A 205 -7.12 -13.71 -2.71
N TYR A 206 -7.26 -12.65 -1.91
CA TYR A 206 -8.37 -12.45 -1.00
C TYR A 206 -8.95 -11.07 -1.29
N VAL A 207 -10.24 -10.97 -1.60
CA VAL A 207 -10.93 -9.73 -1.92
C VAL A 207 -12.16 -9.60 -1.03
N GLN A 208 -12.36 -8.42 -0.44
CA GLN A 208 -13.52 -8.13 0.40
C GLN A 208 -13.86 -6.63 0.39
N THR A 209 -14.96 -6.27 1.05
CA THR A 209 -15.30 -4.86 1.33
C THR A 209 -14.40 -4.22 2.38
N LEU A 210 -14.26 -2.89 2.33
CA LEU A 210 -13.36 -2.12 3.21
C LEU A 210 -13.72 -2.14 4.70
N ASN A 211 -14.94 -2.56 5.05
CA ASN A 211 -15.39 -2.64 6.44
C ASN A 211 -14.93 -3.92 7.16
N ARG A 212 -14.25 -4.83 6.45
CA ARG A 212 -13.68 -6.06 7.01
C ARG A 212 -12.17 -5.94 7.09
N GLU A 213 -11.59 -6.45 8.17
CA GLU A 213 -10.14 -6.56 8.31
C GLU A 213 -9.66 -7.94 7.84
N PHE A 214 -8.43 -7.98 7.32
CA PHE A 214 -7.77 -9.23 6.97
C PHE A 214 -6.94 -9.74 8.14
N ASP A 215 -7.02 -11.03 8.45
CA ASP A 215 -6.03 -11.71 9.28
C ASP A 215 -4.79 -12.04 8.44
N VAL A 216 -3.96 -11.01 8.25
CA VAL A 216 -2.74 -11.09 7.42
C VAL A 216 -1.77 -12.14 7.95
N GLU A 217 -1.63 -12.29 9.27
CA GLU A 217 -0.70 -13.25 9.86
C GLU A 217 -1.12 -14.69 9.58
N SER A 218 -2.41 -14.99 9.75
CA SER A 218 -2.95 -16.31 9.40
C SER A 218 -2.81 -16.60 7.91
N MET A 219 -3.14 -15.63 7.04
CA MET A 219 -3.00 -15.78 5.58
C MET A 219 -1.54 -15.93 5.13
N LYS A 220 -0.59 -15.22 5.74
CA LYS A 220 0.86 -15.42 5.51
C LYS A 220 1.29 -16.83 5.93
N SER A 221 0.83 -17.29 7.09
CA SER A 221 1.12 -18.64 7.59
C SER A 221 0.58 -19.70 6.63
N GLU A 222 -0.66 -19.56 6.18
CA GLU A 222 -1.27 -20.42 5.16
C GLU A 222 -0.45 -20.45 3.86
N PHE A 223 -0.12 -19.28 3.31
CA PHE A 223 0.68 -19.16 2.09
C PHE A 223 2.08 -19.79 2.21
N ASN A 224 2.65 -19.84 3.41
CA ASN A 224 3.97 -20.41 3.64
C ASN A 224 3.96 -21.95 3.85
N LYS A 225 2.80 -22.57 4.05
CA LYS A 225 2.65 -24.02 4.28
C LYS A 225 2.82 -24.82 2.99
N TYR A 226 3.18 -26.09 3.19
CA TYR A 226 2.96 -27.15 2.21
C TYR A 226 1.56 -27.71 2.45
N LEU A 227 0.80 -27.89 1.37
CA LEU A 227 -0.47 -28.60 1.42
C LEU A 227 -0.13 -30.09 1.46
N VAL A 228 0.01 -30.64 2.67
CA VAL A 228 0.17 -32.09 2.81
C VAL A 228 -1.08 -32.72 2.22
N ALA A 229 -0.92 -33.66 1.28
CA ALA A 229 -2.01 -34.53 0.87
C ALA A 229 -2.57 -35.17 2.15
N THR A 230 -3.77 -34.74 2.56
CA THR A 230 -4.55 -35.52 3.52
C THR A 230 -4.82 -36.85 2.83
N GLU A 231 -4.03 -37.87 3.19
CA GLU A 231 -4.38 -39.25 2.95
C GLU A 231 -5.81 -39.45 3.46
N SER A 232 -6.69 -39.80 2.52
CA SER A 232 -8.03 -40.22 2.83
C SER A 232 -7.93 -41.48 3.68
N VAL A 233 -8.36 -41.40 4.94
CA VAL A 233 -8.68 -42.59 5.76
C VAL A 233 -10.15 -42.91 5.58
#